data_AF-A0A4V2MYR5-F1
#
_entry.id   AF-A0A4V2MYR5-F1
#
_cell.length_a   1.000
_cell.length_b   1.000
_cell.length_c   1.000
_cell.angle_alpha   90.00
_cell.angle_beta   90.00
_cell.angle_gamma   90.00
#
_symmetry.space_group_name_H-M   'P 1'
#
loop_
_entity.id
_entity.type
_entity.pdbx_description
1 polymer ?
#
loop_
_entity_poly.entity_id
_entity_poly.type
_entity_poly.pdbx_seq_one_letter_code
_entity_poly.pdbx_strand_id
1 'polypeptide(L)'
;MSRNRHRSGNPANNVPGSRPQDHKPAQGKPRTVTVKGLVLTLDPAKLNDWELMESLYDLQSDPQNNALSVVPFLRGMFSAKDYGRIKNRLRDPETGRITGDAMGEFLQELFARLNEESPNS
;
A
#
# COMPACT_ATOMS: atom_id res chain seq x y z
N MET A 1 60.90 -21.73 -39.35
CA MET A 1 60.81 -20.25 -39.33
C MET A 1 59.87 -19.84 -38.21
N SER A 2 60.44 -19.29 -37.13
CA SER A 2 59.74 -18.81 -35.93
C SER A 2 59.11 -17.45 -36.19
N ARG A 3 57.86 -17.23 -35.73
CA ARG A 3 57.34 -15.88 -35.45
C ARG A 3 56.54 -15.89 -34.15
N ASN A 4 57.29 -15.63 -33.10
CA ASN A 4 56.83 -15.03 -31.86
C ASN A 4 56.11 -13.69 -32.17
N ARG A 5 54.86 -13.54 -31.72
CA ARG A 5 54.22 -12.22 -31.54
C ARG A 5 53.41 -12.25 -30.26
N HIS A 6 54.06 -11.83 -29.18
CA HIS A 6 53.36 -11.20 -28.07
C HIS A 6 52.76 -9.88 -28.55
N ARG A 7 51.45 -9.71 -28.39
CA ARG A 7 50.88 -8.38 -28.23
C ARG A 7 49.89 -8.44 -27.06
N SER A 8 50.37 -7.85 -25.97
CA SER A 8 49.62 -7.47 -24.78
C SER A 8 48.36 -6.69 -25.15
N GLY A 9 47.26 -7.01 -24.48
CA GLY A 9 45.98 -6.33 -24.60
C GLY A 9 45.03 -6.84 -23.52
N ASN A 10 45.34 -6.54 -22.26
CA ASN A 10 44.38 -6.69 -21.15
C ASN A 10 43.46 -5.44 -21.10
N PRO A 11 42.29 -5.51 -20.46
CA PRO A 11 40.99 -5.57 -21.11
C PRO A 11 40.27 -4.22 -21.03
N ALA A 12 39.51 -3.88 -22.08
CA ALA A 12 38.61 -2.75 -22.00
C ALA A 12 37.53 -3.02 -20.95
N ASN A 13 37.66 -2.35 -19.80
CA ASN A 13 36.62 -1.89 -18.89
C ASN A 13 35.24 -2.54 -19.12
N ASN A 14 35.04 -3.68 -18.47
CA ASN A 14 33.70 -4.18 -18.19
C ASN A 14 33.12 -3.26 -17.10
N VAL A 15 32.62 -2.09 -17.49
CA VAL A 15 31.76 -1.29 -16.63
C VAL A 15 30.48 -2.12 -16.52
N PRO A 16 30.15 -2.71 -15.36
CA PRO A 16 28.83 -3.27 -15.17
C PRO A 16 27.93 -2.05 -15.27
N GLY A 17 27.27 -1.90 -16.42
CA GLY A 17 26.34 -0.80 -16.66
C GLY A 17 25.45 -0.74 -15.44
N SER A 18 25.58 0.37 -14.71
CA SER A 18 24.71 0.77 -13.64
C SER A 18 23.30 0.70 -14.21
N ARG A 19 22.65 -0.45 -14.10
CA ARG A 19 21.21 -0.52 -14.21
C ARG A 19 20.76 0.38 -13.07
N PRO A 20 20.12 1.53 -13.32
CA PRO A 20 19.26 2.03 -12.27
C PRO A 20 18.32 0.87 -12.03
N GLN A 21 18.45 0.20 -10.89
CA GLN A 21 17.33 -0.55 -10.38
C GLN A 21 16.29 0.54 -10.19
N ASP A 22 15.41 0.67 -11.18
CA ASP A 22 14.14 1.34 -11.02
C ASP A 22 13.43 0.51 -9.96
N HIS A 23 13.73 0.83 -8.69
CA HIS A 23 13.02 0.36 -7.52
C HIS A 23 11.64 1.01 -7.51
N LYS A 24 10.95 1.03 -8.65
CA LYS A 24 9.52 1.10 -8.63
C LYS A 24 9.07 -0.16 -7.89
N PRO A 25 8.42 -0.03 -6.72
CA PRO A 25 7.66 -1.14 -6.17
C PRO A 25 6.76 -1.64 -7.31
N ALA A 26 6.44 -2.94 -7.37
CA ALA A 26 5.64 -3.50 -8.45
C ALA A 26 4.28 -2.75 -8.57
N GLN A 27 4.26 -1.67 -9.34
CA GLN A 27 3.14 -0.75 -9.44
C GLN A 27 2.06 -1.48 -10.23
N GLY A 28 1.02 -1.94 -9.54
CA GLY A 28 -0.21 -2.43 -10.17
C GLY A 28 -0.65 -3.86 -9.83
N LYS A 29 0.05 -4.61 -8.97
CA LYS A 29 -0.49 -5.89 -8.48
C LYS A 29 -1.27 -5.68 -7.19
N PRO A 30 -2.53 -6.14 -7.09
CA PRO A 30 -3.25 -6.17 -5.83
C PRO A 30 -2.46 -6.91 -4.76
N ARG A 31 -2.43 -6.35 -3.56
CA ARG A 31 -1.75 -6.91 -2.39
C ARG A 31 -2.75 -7.22 -1.29
N THR A 32 -2.39 -8.09 -0.36
CA THR A 32 -3.27 -8.46 0.76
C THR A 32 -2.71 -7.96 2.08
N VAL A 33 -3.56 -7.31 2.89
CA VAL A 33 -3.24 -6.93 4.27
C VAL A 33 -4.18 -7.62 5.24
N THR A 34 -3.68 -7.98 6.41
CA THR A 34 -4.51 -8.56 7.48
C THR A 34 -4.77 -7.52 8.55
N VAL A 35 -6.02 -7.08 8.73
CA VAL A 35 -6.41 -6.08 9.73
C VAL A 35 -7.49 -6.65 10.63
N LYS A 36 -7.30 -6.67 11.96
CA LYS A 36 -8.22 -7.33 12.91
C LYS A 36 -8.61 -8.77 12.54
N GLY A 37 -7.67 -9.51 11.92
CA GLY A 37 -7.85 -10.88 11.43
C GLY A 37 -8.60 -11.00 10.09
N LEU A 38 -8.97 -9.89 9.45
CA LEU A 38 -9.53 -9.88 8.10
C LEU A 38 -8.41 -9.74 7.07
N VAL A 39 -8.29 -10.72 6.17
CA VAL A 39 -7.49 -10.59 4.95
C VAL A 39 -8.27 -9.76 3.94
N LEU A 40 -7.75 -8.57 3.63
CA LEU A 40 -8.31 -7.57 2.72
C LEU A 40 -7.38 -7.37 1.52
N THR A 41 -7.96 -7.14 0.35
CA THR A 41 -7.19 -6.83 -0.86
C THR A 41 -7.09 -5.32 -1.02
N LEU A 42 -5.86 -4.82 -1.15
CA LEU A 42 -5.56 -3.45 -1.56
C LEU A 42 -5.14 -3.46 -3.01
N ASP A 43 -5.85 -2.71 -3.83
CA ASP A 43 -5.47 -2.47 -5.22
C ASP A 43 -4.66 -1.16 -5.28
N PRO A 44 -3.35 -1.20 -5.58
CA PRO A 44 -2.54 0.01 -5.69
C PRO A 44 -3.07 1.02 -6.70
N ALA A 45 -3.85 0.60 -7.71
CA ALA A 45 -4.46 1.51 -8.66
C ALA A 45 -5.46 2.48 -7.98
N LYS A 46 -6.09 2.08 -6.88
CA LYS A 46 -6.97 2.95 -6.07
C LYS A 46 -6.21 4.09 -5.42
N LEU A 47 -4.94 3.89 -5.09
CA LEU A 47 -4.10 4.94 -4.50
C LEU A 47 -3.73 6.04 -5.50
N ASN A 48 -3.98 5.85 -6.79
CA ASN A 48 -3.80 6.88 -7.81
C ASN A 48 -5.08 7.72 -8.05
N ASP A 49 -6.13 7.49 -7.27
CA ASP A 49 -7.38 8.26 -7.34
C ASP A 49 -7.26 9.51 -6.46
N TRP A 50 -7.41 10.69 -7.08
CA TRP A 50 -7.28 11.97 -6.39
C TRP A 50 -8.38 12.18 -5.33
N GLU A 51 -9.62 11.79 -5.61
CA GLU A 51 -10.73 11.92 -4.64
C GLU A 51 -10.49 11.03 -3.41
N LEU A 52 -9.87 9.86 -3.62
CA LEU A 52 -9.46 9.00 -2.51
C LEU A 52 -8.37 9.65 -1.66
N MET A 53 -7.39 10.31 -2.30
CA MET A 53 -6.32 11.02 -1.59
C MET A 53 -6.85 12.22 -0.80
N GLU A 54 -7.82 12.97 -1.33
CA GLU A 54 -8.49 14.04 -0.58
C GLU A 54 -9.20 13.48 0.66
N SER A 55 -9.96 12.39 0.52
CA SER A 55 -10.63 11.77 1.67
C SER A 55 -9.64 11.27 2.74
N LEU A 56 -8.47 10.79 2.31
CA LEU A 56 -7.39 10.37 3.21
C LEU A 56 -6.75 11.58 3.90
N TYR A 57 -6.49 12.66 3.15
CA TYR A 57 -5.95 13.91 3.69
C TYR A 57 -6.88 14.53 4.72
N ASP A 58 -8.18 14.61 4.45
CA ASP A 58 -9.17 15.15 5.38
C ASP A 58 -9.18 14.36 6.69
N LEU A 59 -9.13 13.04 6.58
CA LEU A 59 -9.09 12.14 7.74
C LEU A 59 -7.80 12.28 8.55
N GLN A 60 -6.66 12.55 7.90
CA GLN A 60 -5.36 12.73 8.58
C GLN A 60 -5.17 14.14 9.16
N SER A 61 -5.66 15.17 8.47
CA SER A 61 -5.49 16.58 8.87
C SER A 61 -6.36 16.96 10.06
N ASP A 62 -7.58 16.43 10.13
CA ASP A 62 -8.48 16.64 11.26
C ASP A 62 -9.41 15.42 11.47
N PRO A 63 -8.92 14.34 12.10
CA PRO A 63 -9.69 13.12 12.30
C PRO A 63 -10.98 13.32 13.10
N GLN A 64 -11.04 14.33 13.97
CA GLN A 64 -12.19 14.60 14.84
C GLN A 64 -13.32 15.27 14.06
N ASN A 65 -13.02 16.28 13.24
CA ASN A 65 -14.03 17.01 12.49
C ASN A 65 -14.35 16.35 11.13
N ASN A 66 -13.43 15.56 10.58
CA ASN A 66 -13.59 14.86 9.30
C ASN A 66 -13.83 13.35 9.45
N ALA A 67 -14.34 12.91 10.60
CA ALA A 67 -14.62 11.49 10.86
C ALA A 67 -15.52 10.84 9.78
N LEU A 68 -16.37 11.62 9.11
CA LEU A 68 -17.24 11.13 8.03
C LEU A 68 -16.48 10.80 6.74
N SER A 69 -15.29 11.37 6.51
CA SER A 69 -14.44 11.08 5.35
C SER A 69 -13.91 9.64 5.34
N VAL A 70 -14.03 8.92 6.46
CA VAL A 70 -13.79 7.47 6.53
C VAL A 70 -14.67 6.68 5.55
N VAL A 71 -15.91 7.10 5.34
CA VAL A 71 -16.87 6.35 4.51
C VAL A 71 -16.48 6.38 3.04
N PRO A 72 -16.28 7.55 2.40
CA PRO A 72 -15.78 7.60 1.04
C PRO A 72 -14.40 6.92 0.92
N PHE A 73 -13.50 7.11 1.89
CA PHE A 73 -12.19 6.44 1.89
C PHE A 73 -12.30 4.91 1.81
N LEU A 74 -13.04 4.29 2.74
CA LEU A 74 -13.18 2.83 2.77
C LEU A 74 -13.93 2.29 1.54
N ARG A 75 -14.89 3.04 0.99
CA ARG A 75 -15.62 2.65 -0.23
C ARG A 75 -14.78 2.78 -1.50
N GLY A 76 -13.87 3.75 -1.57
CA GLY A 76 -12.96 3.91 -2.70
C GLY A 76 -11.82 2.90 -2.66
N MET A 77 -11.27 2.65 -1.46
CA MET A 77 -10.15 1.74 -1.25
C MET A 77 -10.54 0.27 -1.41
N PHE A 78 -11.71 -0.15 -0.89
CA PHE A 78 -12.11 -1.56 -0.85
C PHE A 78 -13.28 -1.88 -1.78
N SER A 79 -13.29 -3.12 -2.28
CA SER A 79 -14.46 -3.65 -2.99
C SER A 79 -15.71 -3.61 -2.10
N ALA A 80 -16.91 -3.54 -2.70
CA ALA A 80 -18.17 -3.60 -1.94
C ALA A 80 -18.26 -4.86 -1.05
N LYS A 81 -17.69 -5.98 -1.51
CA LYS A 81 -17.59 -7.23 -0.75
C LYS A 81 -16.71 -7.06 0.50
N ASP A 82 -15.50 -6.53 0.33
CA ASP A 82 -14.58 -6.35 1.46
C ASP A 82 -15.06 -5.28 2.43
N TYR A 83 -15.67 -4.20 1.95
CA TYR A 83 -16.34 -3.21 2.79
C TYR A 83 -17.48 -3.84 3.61
N GLY A 84 -18.26 -4.76 3.02
CA GLY A 84 -19.24 -5.56 3.75
C GLY A 84 -18.61 -6.43 4.85
N ARG A 85 -17.49 -7.09 4.55
CA ARG A 85 -16.74 -7.92 5.50
C ARG A 85 -16.19 -7.10 6.68
N ILE A 86 -15.64 -5.91 6.40
CA ILE A 86 -15.17 -4.96 7.42
C ILE A 86 -16.33 -4.59 8.35
N LYS A 87 -17.47 -4.14 7.80
CA LYS A 87 -18.64 -3.79 8.61
C LYS A 87 -19.14 -4.96 9.46
N ASN A 88 -19.16 -6.18 8.92
CA ASN A 88 -19.60 -7.35 9.66
C ASN A 88 -18.62 -7.70 10.81
N ARG A 89 -17.31 -7.55 10.58
CA ARG A 89 -16.29 -7.82 11.59
C ARG A 89 -16.32 -6.82 12.76
N LEU A 90 -16.62 -5.56 12.46
CA LEU A 90 -16.68 -4.47 13.45
C LEU A 90 -18.06 -4.35 14.11
N ARG A 91 -19.06 -5.09 13.62
CA ARG A 91 -20.40 -5.05 14.19
C ARG A 91 -20.41 -5.82 15.49
N ASP A 92 -20.78 -5.13 16.55
CA ASP A 92 -20.98 -5.72 17.85
C ASP A 92 -22.11 -6.77 17.79
N PRO A 93 -21.90 -8.00 18.28
CA PRO A 93 -22.86 -9.09 18.14
C PRO A 93 -24.08 -8.93 19.05
N GLU A 94 -23.99 -8.15 20.14
CA GLU A 94 -25.08 -7.99 21.11
C GLU A 94 -26.02 -6.85 20.69
N THR A 95 -25.45 -5.72 20.26
CA THR A 95 -26.17 -4.48 19.93
C THR A 95 -26.41 -4.34 18.43
N GLY A 96 -25.68 -5.07 17.59
CA GLY A 96 -25.71 -4.95 16.15
C GLY A 96 -25.16 -3.62 15.62
N ARG A 97 -24.49 -2.81 16.42
CA ARG A 97 -23.97 -1.49 16.02
C ARG A 97 -22.47 -1.55 15.69
N ILE A 98 -21.99 -0.57 14.93
CA ILE A 98 -20.56 -0.32 14.75
C ILE A 98 -20.26 0.98 15.47
N THR A 99 -19.45 0.93 16.52
CA THR A 99 -19.08 2.12 17.30
C THR A 99 -17.97 2.91 16.61
N GLY A 100 -17.84 4.19 16.96
CA GLY A 100 -16.72 5.03 16.51
C GLY A 100 -15.38 4.42 16.92
N ASP A 101 -15.26 3.94 18.15
CA ASP A 101 -14.03 3.32 18.67
C ASP A 101 -13.63 2.08 17.88
N ALA A 102 -14.58 1.17 17.58
CA ALA A 102 -14.28 -0.04 16.81
C ALA A 102 -13.76 0.29 15.40
N MET A 103 -14.34 1.32 14.77
CA MET A 103 -13.89 1.84 13.48
C MET A 103 -12.52 2.52 13.59
N GLY A 104 -12.32 3.37 14.60
CA GLY A 104 -11.05 4.07 14.85
C GLY A 104 -9.88 3.12 15.03
N GLU A 105 -10.03 2.09 15.88
CA GLU A 105 -9.02 1.05 16.06
C GLU A 105 -8.70 0.29 14.77
N PHE A 106 -9.71 0.00 13.96
CA PHE A 106 -9.50 -0.66 12.66
C PHE A 106 -8.69 0.21 11.71
N LEU A 107 -9.02 1.51 11.62
CA LEU A 107 -8.28 2.45 10.78
C LEU A 107 -6.84 2.64 11.25
N GLN A 108 -6.63 2.69 12.56
CA GLN A 108 -5.28 2.79 13.13
C GLN A 108 -4.42 1.59 12.71
N GLU A 109 -4.94 0.36 12.85
CA GLU A 109 -4.22 -0.83 12.39
C GLU A 109 -4.04 -0.84 10.87
N LEU A 110 -5.06 -0.45 10.10
CA LEU A 110 -4.96 -0.34 8.64
C LEU A 110 -3.85 0.62 8.21
N PHE A 111 -3.79 1.82 8.79
CA PHE A 111 -2.76 2.81 8.47
C PHE A 111 -1.35 2.36 8.89
N ALA A 112 -1.23 1.72 10.06
CA ALA A 112 0.04 1.13 10.48
C ALA A 112 0.55 0.14 9.42
N ARG A 113 -0.32 -0.75 8.91
CA ARG A 113 0.06 -1.72 7.86
C ARG A 113 0.36 -1.08 6.51
N LEU A 114 -0.39 -0.04 6.13
CA LEU A 114 -0.09 0.72 4.91
C LEU A 114 1.30 1.38 4.97
N ASN A 115 1.69 1.88 6.14
CA ASN A 115 2.99 2.53 6.37
C ASN A 115 4.13 1.52 6.52
N GLU A 116 3.95 0.42 7.26
CA GLU A 116 4.93 -0.67 7.41
C GLU A 116 5.29 -1.31 6.06
N GLU A 117 4.32 -1.42 5.16
CA GLU A 117 4.52 -1.93 3.81
C GLU A 117 4.98 -0.87 2.80
N SER A 118 5.33 0.33 3.26
CA SER A 118 5.99 1.38 2.49
C SER A 118 7.44 1.58 3.00
N PRO A 119 8.34 0.59 2.89
CA PRO A 119 9.73 0.79 3.28
C PRO A 119 10.42 1.67 2.24
N ASN A 120 10.73 2.91 2.61
CA ASN A 120 11.63 3.85 1.92
C ASN A 120 11.30 4.15 0.44
N SER A 121 10.76 5.34 0.18
CA SER A 121 11.17 6.09 -1.00
C SER A 121 12.61 6.59 -0.85
#